data_AF-A0A444KWQ1-F1
#
_entry.id   AF-A0A444KWQ1-F1
#
_cell.length_a   1.000
_cell.length_b   1.000
_cell.length_c   1.000
_cell.angle_alpha   90.00
_cell.angle_beta   90.00
_cell.angle_gamma   90.00
#
_symmetry.space_group_name_H-M   'P 1'
#
loop_
_entity.id
_entity.type
_entity.pdbx_description
1 polymer ?
#
loop_
_entity_poly.entity_id
_entity_poly.type
_entity_poly.pdbx_seq_one_letter_code
_entity_poly.pdbx_strand_id
1 'polypeptide(L)'
;MNIKAICVGAFALSVIGGVAFAGVLDEPSNMQPFFTDSGMKTMKSSADFETAWKATPKAMQTSMMKECNDVAMSKPHAQFCAQLFALGHHS
;
A
#
# COMPACT_ATOMS: atom_id res chain seq x y z
N MET A 1 -23.44 -4.38 -31.58
CA MET A 1 -24.29 -4.25 -30.37
C MET A 1 -24.15 -5.57 -29.62
N ASN A 2 -23.28 -5.76 -28.61
CA ASN A 2 -23.08 -5.11 -27.30
C ASN A 2 -24.33 -5.15 -26.41
N ILE A 3 -24.40 -6.16 -25.52
CA ILE A 3 -25.18 -6.29 -24.26
C ILE A 3 -25.05 -7.78 -23.84
N LYS A 4 -24.84 -8.26 -22.61
CA LYS A 4 -24.54 -7.72 -21.27
C LYS A 4 -24.08 -8.91 -20.39
N ALA A 5 -23.26 -8.58 -19.39
CA ALA A 5 -23.04 -9.26 -18.10
C ALA A 5 -23.61 -10.67 -17.86
N ILE A 6 -22.72 -11.63 -17.56
CA ILE A 6 -23.00 -12.70 -16.59
C ILE A 6 -21.79 -12.80 -15.63
N CYS A 7 -22.06 -12.45 -14.38
CA CYS A 7 -21.23 -12.70 -13.22
C CYS A 7 -21.15 -14.20 -12.95
N VAL A 8 -19.99 -14.73 -12.55
CA VAL A 8 -19.82 -15.57 -11.35
C VAL A 8 -18.34 -15.49 -10.96
N GLY A 9 -18.05 -14.68 -9.94
CA GLY A 9 -16.76 -14.68 -9.28
C GLY A 9 -16.62 -15.94 -8.43
N ALA A 10 -15.61 -16.74 -8.71
CA ALA A 10 -15.10 -17.74 -7.79
C ALA A 10 -13.79 -17.19 -7.19
N PHE A 11 -13.91 -16.21 -6.29
CA PHE A 11 -12.82 -15.87 -5.38
C PHE A 11 -12.94 -16.80 -4.18
N ALA A 12 -12.20 -17.91 -4.22
CA ALA A 12 -11.98 -18.72 -3.03
C ALA A 12 -11.17 -17.85 -2.05
N LEU A 13 -11.87 -17.25 -1.08
CA LEU A 13 -11.28 -16.63 0.10
C LEU A 13 -10.61 -17.73 0.92
N SER A 14 -9.33 -18.01 0.67
CA SER A 14 -8.51 -18.70 1.65
C SER A 14 -8.24 -17.70 2.77
N VAL A 15 -9.07 -17.77 3.81
CA VAL A 15 -8.82 -17.12 5.09
C VAL A 15 -7.58 -17.79 5.70
N ILE A 16 -6.41 -17.19 5.50
CA ILE A 16 -5.28 -17.38 6.43
C ILE A 16 -5.56 -16.42 7.59
N GLY A 17 -6.54 -16.80 8.40
CA GLY A 17 -6.92 -16.11 9.63
C GLY A 17 -5.96 -16.47 10.75
N GLY A 18 -4.73 -15.97 10.66
CA GLY A 18 -3.89 -15.73 11.82
C GLY A 18 -4.00 -14.25 12.15
N VAL A 19 -4.49 -13.92 13.35
CA VAL A 19 -4.45 -12.56 13.91
C VAL A 19 -3.00 -12.13 14.17
N ALA A 20 -2.21 -11.99 13.12
CA ALA A 20 -1.13 -11.02 13.12
C ALA A 20 -1.81 -9.67 12.91
N PHE A 21 -1.38 -8.65 13.64
CA PHE A 21 -1.70 -7.28 13.28
C PHE A 21 -1.17 -7.09 11.85
N ALA A 22 -2.04 -7.23 10.84
CA ALA A 22 -1.70 -6.90 9.47
C ALA A 22 -1.22 -5.45 9.54
N GLY A 23 0.06 -5.25 9.24
CA GLY A 23 0.65 -3.92 9.31
C GLY A 23 -0.17 -2.96 8.45
N VAL A 24 -0.12 -1.67 8.76
CA VAL A 24 -0.72 -0.65 7.90
C VAL A 24 -0.23 -0.77 6.44
N LEU A 25 0.97 -1.32 6.22
CA LEU A 25 1.53 -1.64 4.91
C LEU A 25 1.00 -2.95 4.29
N ASP A 26 0.51 -3.89 5.10
CA ASP A 26 -0.02 -5.17 4.65
C ASP A 26 -1.46 -5.02 4.11
N GLU A 27 -2.18 -4.02 4.62
CA GLU A 27 -3.52 -3.66 4.18
C GLU A 27 -3.49 -2.96 2.80
N PRO A 28 -3.95 -3.62 1.72
CA PRO A 28 -3.84 -3.09 0.36
C PRO A 28 -4.55 -1.75 0.20
N SER A 29 -5.65 -1.52 0.92
CA SER A 29 -6.41 -0.26 0.83
C SER A 29 -5.62 0.97 1.31
N ASN A 30 -4.67 0.79 2.23
CA ASN A 30 -3.79 1.87 2.70
C ASN A 30 -2.63 2.14 1.72
N MET A 31 -2.22 1.12 0.96
CA MET A 31 -1.09 1.17 0.04
C MET A 31 -1.49 1.56 -1.38
N GLN A 32 -2.67 1.15 -1.84
CA GLN A 32 -3.23 1.44 -3.17
C GLN A 32 -3.07 2.91 -3.62
N PRO A 33 -3.28 3.93 -2.78
CA PRO A 33 -3.14 5.33 -3.19
C PRO A 33 -1.74 5.70 -3.68
N PHE A 34 -0.71 4.92 -3.35
CA PHE A 34 0.69 5.15 -3.71
C PHE A 34 1.13 4.42 -4.98
N PHE A 35 0.29 3.55 -5.55
CA PHE A 35 0.58 2.78 -6.75
C PHE A 35 -0.33 3.18 -7.90
N THR A 36 0.16 2.98 -9.13
CA THR A 36 -0.60 3.25 -10.36
C THR A 36 -1.52 2.09 -10.73
N ASP A 37 -1.18 0.88 -10.29
CA ASP A 37 -1.89 -0.36 -10.57
C ASP A 37 -2.43 -1.00 -9.29
N SER A 38 -3.50 -1.77 -9.46
CA SER A 38 -4.14 -2.47 -8.34
C SER A 38 -3.30 -3.61 -7.76
N GLY A 39 -2.28 -4.06 -8.50
CA GLY A 39 -1.32 -5.06 -8.06
C GLY A 39 -0.20 -4.51 -7.18
N MET A 40 -0.17 -3.19 -6.95
CA MET A 40 0.85 -2.49 -6.17
C MET A 40 2.29 -2.80 -6.65
N LYS A 41 2.47 -2.96 -7.97
CA LYS A 41 3.78 -3.28 -8.57
C LYS A 41 4.49 -2.04 -9.08
N THR A 42 3.73 -1.07 -9.58
CA THR A 42 4.20 0.15 -10.18
C THR A 42 3.82 1.31 -9.29
N MET A 43 4.84 1.91 -8.66
CA MET A 43 4.65 3.06 -7.80
C MET A 43 4.34 4.30 -8.61
N LYS A 44 3.60 5.22 -8.01
CA LYS A 44 3.39 6.56 -8.57
C LYS A 44 4.70 7.35 -8.64
N SER A 45 4.70 8.41 -9.42
CA SER A 45 5.81 9.36 -9.47
C SER A 45 6.04 9.98 -8.08
N SER A 46 7.26 10.46 -7.78
CA SER A 46 7.54 11.06 -6.46
C SER A 46 6.58 12.20 -6.10
N ALA A 47 6.15 13.01 -7.08
CA ALA A 47 5.21 14.12 -6.85
C ALA A 47 3.79 13.61 -6.50
N ASP A 48 3.33 12.57 -7.20
CA ASP A 48 2.03 11.96 -6.93
C ASP A 48 2.04 11.15 -5.63
N PHE A 49 3.17 10.49 -5.31
CA PHE A 49 3.39 9.83 -4.03
C PHE A 49 3.34 10.86 -2.90
N GLU A 50 4.04 11.99 -3.02
CA GLU A 50 4.02 13.05 -2.00
C GLU A 50 2.60 13.60 -1.81
N THR A 51 1.84 13.75 -2.89
CA THR A 51 0.44 14.16 -2.83
C THR A 51 -0.42 13.14 -2.07
N ALA A 52 -0.27 11.85 -2.38
CA ALA A 52 -0.95 10.77 -1.65
C ALA A 52 -0.51 10.71 -0.17
N TRP A 53 0.77 10.92 0.10
CA TRP A 53 1.33 10.97 1.45
C TRP A 53 0.74 12.11 2.27
N LYS A 54 0.66 13.33 1.70
CA LYS A 54 0.04 14.49 2.34
C LYS A 54 -1.46 14.29 2.58
N ALA A 55 -2.15 13.55 1.73
CA ALA A 55 -3.56 13.19 1.91
C ALA A 55 -3.76 12.09 2.97
N THR A 56 -2.71 11.34 3.31
CA THR A 56 -2.75 10.27 4.30
C THR A 56 -2.85 10.86 5.72
N PRO A 57 -3.74 10.37 6.60
CA PRO A 57 -3.84 10.85 7.97
C PRO A 57 -2.53 10.70 8.74
N LYS A 58 -2.17 11.68 9.58
CA LYS A 58 -0.91 11.66 10.33
C LYS A 58 -0.69 10.39 11.16
N ALA A 59 -1.74 9.85 11.78
CA ALA A 59 -1.66 8.59 12.53
C ALA A 59 -1.22 7.42 11.64
N MET A 60 -1.76 7.36 10.41
CA MET A 60 -1.39 6.36 9.42
C MET A 60 0.04 6.56 8.92
N GLN A 61 0.43 7.81 8.67
CA GLN A 61 1.82 8.15 8.32
C GLN A 61 2.81 7.66 9.38
N THR A 62 2.53 7.90 10.67
CA THR A 62 3.37 7.42 11.77
C THR A 62 3.47 5.90 11.81
N SER A 63 2.36 5.19 11.63
CA SER A 63 2.38 3.73 11.55
C SER A 63 3.17 3.21 10.35
N MET A 64 3.01 3.82 9.17
CA MET A 64 3.73 3.43 7.95
C MET A 64 5.23 3.65 8.11
N MET A 65 5.63 4.80 8.68
CA MET A 65 7.03 5.07 9.02
C MET A 65 7.57 4.04 10.02
N LYS A 66 6.80 3.69 11.05
CA LYS A 66 7.21 2.72 12.06
C LYS A 66 7.44 1.34 11.43
N GLU A 67 6.55 0.88 10.57
CA GLU A 67 6.69 -0.39 9.87
C GLU A 67 7.82 -0.36 8.85
N CYS A 68 8.07 0.77 8.19
CA CYS A 68 9.25 0.93 7.33
C CYS A 68 10.58 0.95 8.10
N ASN A 69 10.58 1.28 9.40
CA ASN A 69 11.75 1.16 10.27
C ASN A 69 11.91 -0.26 10.85
N ASP A 70 10.88 -1.09 10.79
CA ASP A 70 10.95 -2.49 11.22
C ASP A 70 11.55 -3.35 10.09
N VAL A 71 12.58 -4.12 10.40
CA VAL A 71 13.32 -4.91 9.40
C VAL A 71 12.51 -6.09 8.86
N ALA A 72 11.56 -6.64 9.63
CA ALA A 72 10.67 -7.69 9.17
C ALA A 72 9.59 -7.13 8.24
N MET A 73 9.06 -5.94 8.55
CA MET A 73 7.96 -5.32 7.80
C MET A 73 8.45 -4.53 6.57
N SER A 74 9.64 -3.93 6.62
CA SER A 74 10.21 -3.18 5.49
C SER A 74 10.65 -4.05 4.32
N LYS A 75 11.02 -5.31 4.54
CA LYS A 75 11.46 -6.23 3.48
C LYS A 75 10.40 -6.45 2.38
N PRO A 76 9.15 -6.83 2.68
CA PRO A 76 8.11 -6.98 1.65
C PRO A 76 7.72 -5.65 0.99
N HIS A 77 7.96 -4.52 1.65
CA HIS A 77 7.59 -3.18 1.18
C HIS A 77 8.81 -2.31 0.86
N ALA A 78 9.95 -2.92 0.51
CA ALA A 78 11.23 -2.21 0.44
C ALA A 78 11.22 -1.04 -0.54
N GLN A 79 10.54 -1.20 -1.69
CA GLN A 79 10.38 -0.13 -2.67
C GLN A 79 9.57 1.04 -2.11
N PHE A 80 8.49 0.76 -1.37
CA PHE A 80 7.64 1.77 -0.77
C PHE A 80 8.40 2.53 0.33
N CYS A 81 9.07 1.80 1.21
CA CYS A 81 9.86 2.39 2.28
C CYS A 81 11.03 3.23 1.73
N ALA A 82 11.68 2.80 0.64
CA ALA A 82 12.72 3.60 -0.01
C ALA A 82 12.18 4.94 -0.55
N GLN A 83 11.01 4.95 -1.20
CA GLN A 83 10.36 6.17 -1.66
C GLN A 83 9.89 7.05 -0.51
N LEU A 84 9.35 6.44 0.55
CA LEU A 84 8.96 7.14 1.77
C LEU A 84 10.14 7.88 2.40
N PHE A 85 11.29 7.20 2.56
CA PHE A 85 12.49 7.82 3.11
C PHE A 85 13.07 8.89 2.16
N ALA A 86 12.99 8.69 0.84
CA ALA A 86 13.41 9.71 -0.11
C ALA A 86 12.61 11.02 0.03
N LEU A 87 11.32 10.95 0.37
CA LEU A 87 10.51 12.13 0.70
C LEU A 87 10.88 12.74 2.06
N GLY A 88 11.10 11.90 3.07
CA GLY A 88 11.50 12.36 4.41
C GLY A 88 12.85 13.08 4.42
N HIS A 89 13.78 12.72 3.53
CA HIS A 89 15.06 13.39 3.34
C HIS A 89 14.97 14.73 2.58
N HIS A 90 13.83 15.04 1.97
CA HIS A 90 13.56 16.29 1.26
C HIS A 90 12.86 17.36 2.14
N SER A 91 12.66 17.08 3.42
CA SER A 91 11.98 17.97 4.39
C SER A 91 12.95 18.70 5.31
#